data_AF-A0A356KGP4-F1
#
_entry.id   AF-A0A356KGP4-F1
#
_cell.length_a   1.000
_cell.length_b   1.000
_cell.length_c   1.000
_cell.angle_alpha   90.00
_cell.angle_beta   90.00
_cell.angle_gamma   90.00
#
_symmetry.space_group_name_H-M   'P 1'
#
loop_
_entity.id
_entity.type
_entity.pdbx_description
1 polymer ?
#
loop_
_entity_poly.entity_id
_entity_poly.type
_entity_poly.pdbx_seq_one_letter_code
_entity_poly.pdbx_strand_id
1 'polypeptide(L)'
;MASAAVLERRWGCVAVALPASFQEEVEAAIELLPTAHAVFVEEPRELEFSLSDGEGAEREDALSFVPVEPCQPVISALRTARQERIPRAFVDLELREFQSLPGLYPDAYALKRGVPVNLFAAAILPSLPPPPTSQARERAAFMAARLRELEARHESVLFLCSLLEWPWVRQALHEGWPEPEPDPHSLSGAWSPVRRLKIREKTLSFVMGEIPYVAHLYQQRRATLGPDEHLSVDGIKELLLEARDRWVQSDRRFQRRLSPQRLSLLLKYVRNLTLIGRRLSPDLYTLAVAAKQCVGDDYAIQVVETAAHYPYQGEGRPWEEIGFGVDGRATLPEAGVLVAKNRLPGSAVRWERLELTPPPPKPKTQEWEQRWNPYSACSHPPEDSRIESFRAHVMEQGKALIGADLARTEKFTTSIMDGIDIRETIRHWYTGDLYVKRIPPARGTVECVVFLFDVPADPEVYTWRTTWYAEHQDESTLSLFATDYRTNLVGPGIGQATYGGG
;
A
#
# COMPACT_ATOMS: atom_id res chain seq x y z
N MET A 1 2.30 2.79 19.58
CA MET A 1 2.87 1.82 20.54
C MET A 1 4.10 2.37 21.24
N ALA A 2 5.20 2.67 20.56
CA ALA A 2 6.41 3.18 21.23
C ALA A 2 6.16 4.48 22.03
N SER A 3 5.46 5.47 21.45
CA SER A 3 5.02 6.66 22.20
C SER A 3 4.09 6.34 23.38
N ALA A 4 3.23 5.33 23.25
CA ALA A 4 2.36 4.91 24.36
C ALA A 4 3.17 4.27 25.50
N ALA A 5 4.20 3.49 25.18
CA ALA A 5 5.12 2.91 26.18
C ALA A 5 5.93 4.00 26.92
N VAL A 6 6.29 5.10 26.23
CA VAL A 6 6.90 6.28 26.87
C VAL A 6 5.94 6.93 27.87
N LEU A 7 4.64 6.90 27.62
CA LEU A 7 3.60 7.52 28.47
C LEU A 7 3.02 6.57 29.54
N GLU A 8 3.25 5.26 29.43
CA GLU A 8 2.68 4.24 30.32
C GLU A 8 3.08 4.43 31.78
N ARG A 9 4.31 4.93 32.00
CA ARG A 9 4.82 5.29 33.32
C ARG A 9 5.82 6.43 33.22
N ARG A 10 6.13 7.05 34.35
CA ARG A 10 7.17 8.08 34.42
C ARG A 10 8.55 7.44 34.38
N TRP A 11 9.21 7.53 33.23
CA TRP A 11 10.57 7.03 33.03
C TRP A 11 11.61 8.06 33.46
N GLY A 12 12.72 7.60 34.05
CA GLY A 12 13.86 8.45 34.37
C GLY A 12 14.73 8.77 33.15
N CYS A 13 14.76 7.88 32.16
CA CYS A 13 15.45 8.06 30.89
C CYS A 13 14.83 7.17 29.80
N VAL A 14 14.85 7.62 28.54
CA VAL A 14 14.57 6.81 27.35
C VAL A 14 15.89 6.55 26.60
N ALA A 15 16.34 5.31 26.58
CA ALA A 15 17.50 4.87 25.84
C ALA A 15 17.10 4.31 24.46
N VAL A 16 17.86 4.62 23.41
CA VAL A 16 17.62 4.13 22.05
C VAL A 16 18.89 3.47 21.48
N ALA A 17 18.69 2.42 20.68
CA ALA A 17 19.75 1.72 19.95
C ALA A 17 20.26 2.52 18.74
N LEU A 18 20.73 3.74 18.99
CA LEU A 18 21.42 4.60 18.03
C LEU A 18 22.71 5.16 18.67
N PRO A 19 23.76 5.43 17.88
CA PRO A 19 25.01 5.96 18.42
C PRO A 19 24.87 7.42 18.87
N ALA A 20 25.69 7.83 19.86
CA ALA A 20 25.61 9.16 20.45
C ALA A 20 25.87 10.30 19.44
N SER A 21 26.69 10.06 18.41
CA SER A 21 26.94 11.04 17.34
C SER A 21 25.68 11.46 16.59
N PHE A 22 24.68 10.58 16.49
CA PHE A 22 23.42 10.86 15.79
C PHE A 22 22.47 11.74 16.62
N GLN A 23 22.69 11.90 17.92
CA GLN A 23 21.71 12.51 18.83
C GLN A 23 21.32 13.94 18.41
N GLU A 24 22.31 14.80 18.17
CA GLU A 24 22.05 16.22 17.86
C GLU A 24 21.23 16.36 16.57
N GLU A 25 21.66 15.71 15.49
CA GLU A 25 21.01 15.82 14.19
C GLU A 25 19.66 15.10 14.13
N VAL A 26 19.50 13.95 14.80
CA VAL A 26 18.20 13.26 14.90
C VAL A 26 17.20 14.12 15.68
N GLU A 27 17.62 14.70 16.81
CA GLU A 27 16.74 15.54 17.60
C GLU A 27 16.38 16.84 16.87
N ALA A 28 17.33 17.46 16.17
CA ALA A 28 17.06 18.62 15.34
C ALA A 28 16.13 18.28 14.15
N ALA A 29 16.27 17.10 13.54
CA ALA A 29 15.33 16.61 12.52
C ALA A 29 13.92 16.35 13.08
N ILE A 30 13.80 15.90 14.33
CA ILE A 30 12.49 15.69 14.99
C ILE A 30 11.71 17.00 15.12
N GLU A 31 12.39 18.12 15.37
CA GLU A 31 11.76 19.45 15.43
C GLU A 31 11.19 19.91 14.06
N LEU A 32 11.68 19.31 12.97
CA LEU A 32 11.23 19.62 11.61
C LEU A 32 10.08 18.71 11.14
N LEU A 33 9.65 17.74 11.95
CA LEU A 33 8.48 16.93 11.64
C LEU A 33 7.22 17.83 11.53
N PRO A 34 6.37 17.63 10.52
CA PRO A 34 6.17 16.38 9.77
C PRO A 34 7.03 16.19 8.51
N THR A 35 7.88 17.14 8.11
CA THR A 35 8.75 16.96 6.95
C THR A 35 9.78 15.86 7.20
N ALA A 36 9.87 14.88 6.30
CA ALA A 36 10.74 13.72 6.48
C ALA A 36 12.18 14.04 6.10
N HIS A 37 13.12 13.63 6.95
CA HIS A 37 14.56 13.83 6.79
C HIS A 37 15.31 12.52 6.95
N ALA A 38 16.51 12.44 6.38
CA ALA A 38 17.47 11.38 6.67
C ALA A 38 18.68 12.01 7.39
N VAL A 39 19.03 11.44 8.53
CA VAL A 39 20.26 11.77 9.26
C VAL A 39 21.26 10.66 8.95
N PHE A 40 22.41 10.98 8.38
CA PHE A 40 23.34 9.98 7.86
C PHE A 40 24.79 10.33 8.10
N VAL A 41 25.64 9.31 7.97
CA VAL A 41 27.09 9.41 7.89
C VAL A 41 27.56 8.62 6.66
N GLU A 42 28.47 9.22 5.90
CA GLU A 42 29.15 8.54 4.78
C GLU A 42 30.21 7.60 5.35
N GLU A 43 30.17 6.33 4.96
CA GLU A 43 31.11 5.32 5.40
C GLU A 43 32.44 5.50 4.64
N PRO A 44 33.61 5.38 5.33
CA PRO A 44 34.89 5.66 4.71
C PRO A 44 35.23 4.61 3.63
N ARG A 45 35.77 5.06 2.50
CA ARG A 45 36.42 4.17 1.50
C ARG A 45 37.63 3.50 2.13
N GLU A 46 37.57 2.21 2.41
CA GLU A 46 38.78 1.44 2.63
C GLU A 46 39.45 1.15 1.28
N LEU A 47 40.51 1.88 0.97
CA LEU A 47 41.49 1.49 -0.06
C LEU A 47 42.22 0.25 0.44
N GLU A 48 41.61 -0.92 0.32
CA GLU A 48 42.35 -2.17 0.44
C GLU A 48 43.34 -2.24 -0.73
N PHE A 49 44.62 -1.96 -0.46
CA PHE A 49 45.71 -2.37 -1.33
C PHE A 49 45.83 -3.90 -1.27
N SER A 50 44.87 -4.60 -1.88
CA SER A 50 44.94 -6.03 -2.12
C SER A 50 46.05 -6.30 -3.14
N LEU A 51 47.19 -6.79 -2.67
CA LEU A 51 48.30 -7.32 -3.49
C LEU A 51 48.00 -8.74 -3.99
N SER A 52 46.76 -9.04 -4.37
CA SER A 52 46.42 -10.28 -5.05
C SER A 52 45.73 -9.98 -6.38
N ASP A 53 46.42 -10.32 -7.47
CA ASP A 53 45.89 -10.39 -8.83
C ASP A 53 44.66 -11.31 -8.85
N GLY A 54 43.48 -10.71 -8.88
CA GLY A 54 42.21 -11.39 -9.04
C GLY A 54 41.10 -10.35 -8.92
N GLU A 55 40.35 -10.14 -10.00
CA GLU A 55 39.23 -9.19 -10.17
C GLU A 55 38.69 -8.63 -8.85
N GLY A 56 39.31 -7.54 -8.39
CA GLY A 56 38.89 -6.85 -7.18
C GLY A 56 37.53 -6.23 -7.45
N ALA A 57 36.48 -6.75 -6.80
CA ALA A 57 35.21 -6.06 -6.78
C ALA A 57 35.45 -4.70 -6.13
N GLU A 58 35.37 -3.63 -6.91
CA GLU A 58 35.38 -2.26 -6.37
C GLU A 58 34.32 -2.18 -5.27
N ARG A 59 34.75 -1.94 -4.02
CA ARG A 59 33.81 -1.74 -2.91
C ARG A 59 32.96 -0.51 -3.24
N GLU A 60 31.64 -0.69 -3.32
CA GLU A 60 30.71 0.41 -3.54
C GLU A 60 30.73 1.35 -2.33
N ASP A 61 30.76 2.66 -2.59
CA ASP A 61 30.64 3.65 -1.52
C ASP A 61 29.31 3.51 -0.80
N ALA A 62 29.33 3.67 0.52
CA ALA A 62 28.17 3.46 1.36
C ALA A 62 27.93 4.63 2.32
N LEU A 63 26.68 4.73 2.77
CA LEU A 63 26.27 5.56 3.88
C LEU A 63 25.38 4.74 4.82
N SER A 64 25.37 5.12 6.09
CA SER A 64 24.38 4.62 7.05
C SER A 64 23.49 5.75 7.52
N PHE A 65 22.19 5.50 7.62
CA PHE A 65 21.21 6.56 7.90
C PHE A 65 20.12 6.15 8.88
N VAL A 66 19.56 7.16 9.54
CA VAL A 66 18.39 7.11 10.40
C VAL A 66 17.25 7.83 9.68
N PRO A 67 16.15 7.14 9.31
CA PRO A 67 14.98 7.80 8.76
C PRO A 67 14.24 8.54 9.86
N VAL A 68 14.15 9.87 9.74
CA VAL A 68 13.38 10.72 10.65
C VAL A 68 12.05 11.07 10.00
N GLU A 69 11.07 10.20 10.25
CA GLU A 69 9.70 10.32 9.74
C GLU A 69 8.67 10.07 10.86
N PRO A 70 7.43 10.59 10.75
CA PRO A 70 6.52 10.64 11.89
C PRO A 70 6.01 9.30 12.44
N CYS A 71 5.95 8.27 11.60
CA CYS A 71 5.45 6.93 11.91
C CYS A 71 6.55 5.96 12.37
N GLN A 72 7.83 6.35 12.28
CA GLN A 72 8.94 5.52 12.71
C GLN A 72 8.88 5.36 14.25
N PRO A 73 8.83 4.13 14.80
CA PRO A 73 8.56 3.93 16.24
C PRO A 73 9.55 4.60 17.21
N VAL A 74 10.85 4.49 16.96
CA VAL A 74 11.92 5.11 17.77
C VAL A 74 11.85 6.63 17.68
N ILE A 75 11.65 7.18 16.47
CA ILE A 75 11.50 8.63 16.25
C ILE A 75 10.25 9.17 16.95
N SER A 76 9.12 8.46 16.85
CA SER A 76 7.88 8.82 17.55
C SER A 76 8.08 8.81 19.07
N ALA A 77 8.82 7.84 19.60
CA ALA A 77 9.12 7.78 21.02
C ALA A 77 10.09 8.87 21.48
N LEU A 78 11.14 9.17 20.70
CA LEU A 78 12.06 10.28 20.97
C LEU A 78 11.31 11.63 20.94
N ARG A 79 10.40 11.82 19.98
CA ARG A 79 9.53 13.00 19.92
C ARG A 79 8.68 13.13 21.18
N THR A 80 8.02 12.06 21.62
CA THR A 80 7.24 12.05 22.86
C THR A 80 8.12 12.32 24.08
N ALA A 81 9.27 11.67 24.20
CA ALA A 81 10.21 11.87 25.30
C ALA A 81 10.68 13.33 25.39
N ARG A 82 10.95 13.98 24.26
CA ARG A 82 11.30 15.42 24.21
C ARG A 82 10.15 16.30 24.68
N GLN A 83 8.93 16.05 24.21
CA GLN A 83 7.73 16.80 24.61
C GLN A 83 7.49 16.71 26.12
N GLU A 84 7.68 15.52 26.69
CA GLU A 84 7.56 15.24 28.13
C GLU A 84 8.82 15.60 28.94
N ARG A 85 9.85 16.15 28.29
CA ARG A 85 11.14 16.54 28.90
C ARG A 85 11.84 15.38 29.62
N ILE A 86 11.65 14.16 29.15
CA ILE A 86 12.35 12.96 29.65
C ILE A 86 13.77 12.97 29.06
N PRO A 87 14.83 12.72 29.86
CA PRO A 87 16.19 12.54 29.34
C PRO A 87 16.26 11.42 28.29
N ARG A 88 16.98 11.65 27.20
CA ARG A 88 17.22 10.65 26.14
C ARG A 88 18.68 10.25 26.13
N ALA A 89 18.95 8.97 25.93
CA ALA A 89 20.30 8.44 25.80
C ALA A 89 20.42 7.61 24.51
N PHE A 90 21.46 7.88 23.73
CA PHE A 90 21.81 7.15 22.52
C PHE A 90 22.95 6.20 22.92
N VAL A 91 22.66 4.90 22.96
CA VAL A 91 23.50 3.92 23.68
C VAL A 91 24.19 2.90 22.77
N ASP A 92 24.07 3.04 21.45
CA ASP A 92 24.66 2.09 20.50
C ASP A 92 26.12 2.43 20.16
N LEU A 93 26.85 1.43 19.66
CA LEU A 93 28.26 1.53 19.31
C LEU A 93 28.45 2.36 18.04
N GLU A 94 29.43 3.26 18.06
CA GLU A 94 29.89 3.95 16.86
C GLU A 94 30.60 2.96 15.93
N LEU A 95 30.14 2.87 14.67
CA LEU A 95 30.73 1.97 13.66
C LEU A 95 31.08 2.70 12.36
N ARG A 96 32.30 2.45 11.84
CA ARG A 96 32.76 2.96 10.53
C ARG A 96 31.93 2.42 9.39
N GLU A 97 31.69 1.10 9.42
CA GLU A 97 30.83 0.40 8.47
C GLU A 97 29.67 -0.23 9.23
N PHE A 98 28.45 0.23 8.98
CA PHE A 98 27.28 -0.33 9.63
C PHE A 98 26.79 -1.58 8.89
N GLN A 99 26.32 -2.59 9.63
CA GLN A 99 25.64 -3.75 9.09
C GLN A 99 24.16 -3.70 9.52
N SER A 100 23.28 -3.47 8.54
CA SER A 100 21.84 -3.48 8.80
C SER A 100 21.33 -4.91 8.95
N LEU A 101 20.50 -5.14 9.96
CA LEU A 101 19.88 -6.43 10.25
C LEU A 101 18.37 -6.35 10.02
N PRO A 102 17.87 -6.52 8.78
CA PRO A 102 16.45 -6.57 8.53
C PRO A 102 15.84 -7.84 9.14
N GLY A 103 14.64 -7.70 9.71
CA GLY A 103 13.91 -8.78 10.35
C GLY A 103 12.66 -9.21 9.59
N LEU A 104 12.30 -10.48 9.74
CA LEU A 104 10.94 -10.93 9.48
C LEU A 104 10.17 -10.86 10.80
N TYR A 105 9.30 -9.86 10.93
CA TYR A 105 8.42 -9.71 12.09
C TYR A 105 7.00 -10.16 11.72
N PRO A 106 6.25 -10.74 12.67
CA PRO A 106 4.80 -10.81 12.54
C PRO A 106 4.21 -9.42 12.34
N ASP A 107 3.06 -9.35 11.68
CA ASP A 107 2.39 -8.09 11.41
C ASP A 107 2.05 -7.34 12.72
N ALA A 108 2.60 -6.14 12.87
CA ALA A 108 2.42 -5.30 14.06
C ALA A 108 0.95 -4.90 14.29
N TYR A 109 0.09 -5.01 13.28
CA TYR A 109 -1.35 -4.79 13.43
C TYR A 109 -2.01 -5.79 14.41
N ALA A 110 -1.39 -6.95 14.65
CA ALA A 110 -1.84 -7.89 15.68
C ALA A 110 -1.92 -7.24 17.07
N LEU A 111 -1.00 -6.33 17.38
CA LEU A 111 -0.93 -5.61 18.66
C LEU A 111 -2.13 -4.67 18.84
N LYS A 112 -2.65 -4.12 17.73
CA LYS A 112 -3.88 -3.30 17.70
C LYS A 112 -5.17 -4.15 17.74
N ARG A 113 -5.07 -5.47 17.61
CA ARG A 113 -6.21 -6.42 17.66
C ARG A 113 -6.31 -7.15 19.00
N GLY A 114 -5.65 -6.63 20.03
CA GLY A 114 -5.71 -7.14 21.39
C GLY A 114 -4.69 -8.24 21.70
N VAL A 115 -3.71 -8.50 20.83
CA VAL A 115 -2.58 -9.37 21.18
C VAL A 115 -1.65 -8.61 22.13
N PRO A 116 -1.48 -9.06 23.39
CA PRO A 116 -0.56 -8.44 24.33
C PRO A 116 0.89 -8.51 23.87
N VAL A 117 1.68 -7.49 24.19
CA VAL A 117 3.10 -7.37 23.77
C VAL A 117 3.93 -8.57 24.25
N ASN A 118 3.68 -9.08 25.45
CA ASN A 118 4.38 -10.25 25.98
C ASN A 118 4.08 -11.53 25.18
N LEU A 119 2.84 -11.73 24.72
CA LEU A 119 2.51 -12.86 23.85
C LEU A 119 3.11 -12.69 22.45
N PHE A 120 3.10 -11.47 21.91
CA PHE A 120 3.73 -11.16 20.64
C PHE A 120 5.25 -11.45 20.68
N ALA A 121 5.93 -10.98 21.74
CA ALA A 121 7.35 -11.26 21.94
C ALA A 121 7.61 -12.75 22.15
N ALA A 122 6.84 -13.43 23.02
CA ALA A 122 7.01 -14.85 23.29
C ALA A 122 6.86 -15.75 22.05
N ALA A 123 6.09 -15.32 21.05
CA ALA A 123 5.95 -16.03 19.77
C ALA A 123 7.20 -15.92 18.88
N ILE A 124 8.00 -14.86 19.02
CA ILE A 124 9.13 -14.55 18.14
C ILE A 124 10.45 -14.96 18.77
N LEU A 125 10.65 -14.59 20.04
CA LEU A 125 11.92 -14.73 20.75
C LEU A 125 12.54 -16.15 20.67
N PRO A 126 11.79 -17.26 20.80
CA PRO A 126 12.35 -18.61 20.72
C PRO A 126 12.89 -19.00 19.34
N SER A 127 12.46 -18.31 18.29
CA SER A 127 12.88 -18.59 16.91
C SER A 127 14.07 -17.75 16.43
N LEU A 128 14.54 -16.80 17.26
CA LEU A 128 15.61 -15.89 16.87
C LEU A 128 16.98 -16.59 16.92
N PRO A 129 17.77 -16.53 15.83
CA PRO A 129 19.13 -17.06 15.84
C PRO A 129 20.05 -16.20 16.71
N PRO A 130 21.20 -16.74 17.16
CA PRO A 130 22.29 -15.97 17.76
C PRO A 130 22.71 -14.77 16.89
N PRO A 131 23.40 -13.76 17.47
CA PRO A 131 23.85 -12.59 16.73
C PRO A 131 24.64 -13.07 15.49
N PRO A 132 24.21 -12.70 14.28
CA PRO A 132 24.75 -13.30 13.07
C PRO A 132 26.18 -12.84 12.77
N THR A 133 26.61 -11.71 13.35
CA THR A 133 27.91 -11.09 13.08
C THR A 133 28.62 -10.69 14.37
N SER A 134 29.94 -10.54 14.32
CA SER A 134 30.74 -10.00 15.42
C SER A 134 30.26 -8.60 15.81
N GLN A 135 29.98 -7.75 14.82
CA GLN A 135 29.44 -6.41 15.03
C GLN A 135 28.13 -6.43 15.82
N ALA A 136 27.20 -7.35 15.52
CA ALA A 136 25.96 -7.46 16.30
C ALA A 136 26.21 -7.81 17.77
N ARG A 137 27.21 -8.66 18.04
CA ARG A 137 27.63 -9.04 19.39
C ARG A 137 28.29 -7.88 20.14
N GLU A 138 29.18 -7.15 19.47
CA GLU A 138 29.87 -5.97 20.00
C GLU A 138 28.89 -4.85 20.34
N ARG A 139 27.97 -4.53 19.42
CA ARG A 139 26.87 -3.58 19.67
C ARG A 139 26.04 -3.97 20.89
N ALA A 140 25.68 -5.25 21.02
CA ALA A 140 24.92 -5.74 22.17
C ALA A 140 25.69 -5.59 23.50
N ALA A 141 26.99 -5.90 23.51
CA ALA A 141 27.85 -5.71 24.67
C ALA A 141 28.00 -4.24 25.06
N PHE A 142 28.22 -3.36 24.07
CA PHE A 142 28.33 -1.92 24.27
C PHE A 142 27.03 -1.33 24.82
N MET A 143 25.89 -1.62 24.18
CA MET A 143 24.57 -1.16 24.66
C MET A 143 24.30 -1.64 26.09
N ALA A 144 24.64 -2.89 26.43
CA ALA A 144 24.48 -3.40 27.78
C ALA A 144 25.35 -2.64 28.80
N ALA A 145 26.61 -2.32 28.46
CA ALA A 145 27.48 -1.51 29.32
C ALA A 145 26.91 -0.11 29.56
N ARG A 146 26.46 0.58 28.50
CA ARG A 146 25.81 1.90 28.60
C ARG A 146 24.52 1.86 29.40
N LEU A 147 23.71 0.81 29.26
CA LEU A 147 22.49 0.63 30.07
C LEU A 147 22.80 0.49 31.56
N ARG A 148 23.86 -0.24 31.96
CA ARG A 148 24.30 -0.30 33.37
C ARG A 148 24.70 1.07 33.92
N GLU A 149 25.36 1.89 33.12
CA GLU A 149 25.70 3.27 33.52
C GLU A 149 24.46 4.13 33.74
N LEU A 150 23.42 3.95 32.92
CA LEU A 150 22.14 4.65 33.06
C LEU A 150 21.35 4.14 34.27
N GLU A 151 21.36 2.84 34.56
CA GLU A 151 20.75 2.27 35.77
C GLU A 151 21.37 2.85 37.06
N ALA A 152 22.66 3.20 37.04
CA ALA A 152 23.30 3.87 38.17
C ALA A 152 22.87 5.34 38.34
N ARG A 153 22.31 5.98 37.31
CA ARG A 153 21.94 7.41 37.30
C ARG A 153 20.43 7.67 37.33
N HIS A 154 19.63 6.68 36.94
CA HIS A 154 18.19 6.81 36.77
C HIS A 154 17.46 5.63 37.42
N GLU A 155 16.39 5.92 38.17
CA GLU A 155 15.57 4.89 38.83
C GLU A 155 14.84 3.96 37.84
N SER A 156 14.59 4.44 36.61
CA SER A 156 13.97 3.66 35.55
C SER A 156 14.44 4.09 34.17
N VAL A 157 14.78 3.11 33.33
CA VAL A 157 15.23 3.32 31.95
C VAL A 157 14.31 2.55 31.01
N LEU A 158 13.71 3.24 30.03
CA LEU A 158 13.01 2.59 28.92
C LEU A 158 14.00 2.41 27.77
N PHE A 159 14.36 1.18 27.45
CA PHE A 159 15.23 0.89 26.32
C PHE A 159 14.42 0.49 25.08
N LEU A 160 14.60 1.23 23.99
CA LEU A 160 13.96 1.00 22.69
C LEU A 160 14.98 0.44 21.71
N CYS A 161 14.78 -0.83 21.34
CA CYS A 161 15.64 -1.54 20.39
C CYS A 161 14.81 -2.44 19.48
N SER A 162 15.46 -3.01 18.47
CA SER A 162 14.85 -4.07 17.66
C SER A 162 14.57 -5.29 18.53
N LEU A 163 13.45 -5.97 18.27
CA LEU A 163 13.16 -7.25 18.92
C LEU A 163 14.21 -8.32 18.60
N LEU A 164 14.94 -8.19 17.48
CA LEU A 164 16.06 -9.07 17.13
C LEU A 164 17.28 -8.87 18.02
N GLU A 165 17.48 -7.66 18.53
CA GLU A 165 18.64 -7.28 19.33
C GLU A 165 18.41 -7.53 20.82
N TRP A 166 17.15 -7.42 21.28
CA TRP A 166 16.79 -7.50 22.69
C TRP A 166 17.34 -8.73 23.44
N PRO A 167 17.25 -9.98 22.93
CA PRO A 167 17.77 -11.14 23.63
C PRO A 167 19.25 -11.03 23.96
N TRP A 168 20.02 -10.47 23.04
CA TRP A 168 21.47 -10.42 23.09
C TRP A 168 21.95 -9.27 23.98
N VAL A 169 21.26 -8.12 23.93
CA VAL A 169 21.50 -7.03 24.88
C VAL A 169 21.18 -7.50 26.30
N ARG A 170 20.04 -8.18 26.49
CA ARG A 170 19.64 -8.74 27.78
C ARG A 170 20.65 -9.78 28.28
N GLN A 171 21.14 -10.66 27.42
CA GLN A 171 22.15 -11.65 27.78
C GLN A 171 23.47 -10.96 28.19
N ALA A 172 23.95 -9.99 27.41
CA ALA A 172 25.14 -9.20 27.74
C ALA A 172 24.99 -8.45 29.08
N LEU A 173 23.78 -7.95 29.37
CA LEU A 173 23.45 -7.28 30.64
C LEU A 173 23.42 -8.24 31.83
N HIS A 174 23.03 -9.51 31.65
CA HIS A 174 23.06 -10.51 32.73
C HIS A 174 24.44 -11.14 32.93
N GLU A 175 25.13 -11.47 31.84
CA GLU A 175 26.39 -12.22 31.88
C GLU A 175 27.64 -11.34 32.01
N GLY A 176 27.52 -10.02 31.84
CA GLY A 176 28.69 -9.14 31.95
C GLY A 176 29.65 -9.29 30.79
N TRP A 177 29.14 -9.30 29.56
CA TRP A 177 30.02 -9.37 28.38
C TRP A 177 31.03 -8.23 28.37
N PRO A 178 32.27 -8.49 27.92
CA PRO A 178 33.30 -7.47 27.87
C PRO A 178 32.87 -6.36 26.92
N GLU A 179 33.05 -5.11 27.37
CA GLU A 179 32.81 -3.95 26.52
C GLU A 179 33.82 -3.97 25.35
N PRO A 180 33.37 -3.79 24.10
CA PRO A 180 34.28 -3.73 22.97
C PRO A 180 35.21 -2.52 23.12
N GLU A 181 36.46 -2.67 22.68
CA GLU A 181 37.36 -1.53 22.59
C GLU A 181 36.82 -0.54 21.54
N PRO A 182 36.75 0.77 21.85
CA PRO A 182 36.33 1.74 20.87
C PRO A 182 37.32 1.75 19.70
N ASP A 183 36.81 1.87 18.49
CA ASP A 183 37.63 1.97 17.29
C ASP A 183 38.66 3.11 17.47
N PRO A 184 39.98 2.87 17.34
CA PRO A 184 41.00 3.90 17.47
C PRO A 184 40.74 5.13 16.57
N HIS A 185 40.08 4.92 15.43
CA HIS A 185 39.71 5.99 14.50
C HIS A 185 38.50 6.81 14.98
N SER A 186 37.65 6.27 15.84
CA SER A 186 36.58 7.05 16.50
C SER A 186 37.15 8.14 17.42
N LEU A 187 38.34 7.90 17.98
CA LEU A 187 39.04 8.82 18.87
C LEU A 187 39.89 9.88 18.14
N SER A 188 40.22 9.65 16.86
CA SER A 188 41.09 10.54 16.07
C SER A 188 40.35 11.61 15.27
N GLY A 189 39.00 11.64 15.32
CA GLY A 189 38.18 12.58 14.56
C GLY A 189 38.17 12.31 13.04
N ALA A 190 38.61 11.12 12.61
CA ALA A 190 38.68 10.72 11.20
C ALA A 190 37.33 10.31 10.58
N TRP A 191 36.21 10.67 11.22
CA TRP A 191 34.87 10.27 10.80
C TRP A 191 34.21 11.38 10.00
N SER A 192 33.46 10.98 8.97
CA SER A 192 32.56 11.90 8.27
C SER A 192 31.58 12.52 9.27
N PRO A 193 31.28 13.82 9.18
CA PRO A 193 30.30 14.44 10.07
C PRO A 193 28.92 13.83 9.83
N VAL A 194 28.12 13.72 10.89
CA VAL A 194 26.71 13.37 10.76
C VAL A 194 26.00 14.55 10.08
N ARG A 195 25.31 14.28 8.98
CA ARG A 195 24.58 15.26 8.18
C ARG A 195 23.09 14.96 8.22
N ARG A 196 22.28 16.01 8.11
CA ARG A 196 20.82 15.91 7.93
C ARG A 196 20.44 16.49 6.58
N LEU A 197 19.75 15.69 5.77
CA LEU A 197 19.17 16.13 4.50
C LEU A 197 17.68 15.82 4.44
N LYS A 198 16.95 16.64 3.68
CA LYS A 198 15.52 16.41 3.43
C LYS A 198 15.36 15.25 2.45
N ILE A 199 14.40 14.36 2.69
CA ILE A 199 14.14 13.27 1.75
C ILE A 199 13.39 13.82 0.53
N ARG A 200 13.79 13.46 -0.68
CA ARG A 200 13.06 13.88 -1.89
C ARG A 200 11.65 13.30 -1.89
N GLU A 201 10.65 14.13 -2.18
CA GLU A 201 9.22 13.77 -2.15
C GLU A 201 8.89 12.51 -2.95
N LYS A 202 9.39 12.42 -4.19
CA LYS A 202 9.16 11.27 -5.08
C LYS A 202 9.80 9.97 -4.59
N THR A 203 10.64 10.02 -3.56
CA THR A 203 11.36 8.87 -3.02
C THR A 203 10.93 8.46 -1.61
N LEU A 204 9.90 9.10 -1.04
CA LEU A 204 9.42 8.82 0.31
C LEU A 204 9.02 7.35 0.51
N SER A 205 8.38 6.73 -0.48
CA SER A 205 7.96 5.32 -0.43
C SER A 205 9.11 4.31 -0.30
N PHE A 206 10.36 4.72 -0.59
CA PHE A 206 11.55 3.88 -0.42
C PHE A 206 12.10 3.92 1.02
N VAL A 207 11.65 4.88 1.84
CA VAL A 207 12.23 5.16 3.17
C VAL A 207 11.22 5.02 4.30
N MET A 208 10.00 5.51 4.09
CA MET A 208 8.97 5.51 5.13
C MET A 208 8.51 4.08 5.43
N GLY A 209 8.33 3.76 6.72
CA GLY A 209 7.83 2.45 7.14
C GLY A 209 6.33 2.26 6.92
N GLU A 210 5.60 3.35 6.72
CA GLU A 210 4.16 3.39 6.44
C GLU A 210 3.93 4.02 5.06
N ILE A 211 2.79 3.72 4.43
CA ILE A 211 2.40 4.35 3.16
C ILE A 211 2.35 5.88 3.36
N PRO A 212 3.01 6.70 2.51
CA PRO A 212 3.09 8.15 2.71
C PRO A 212 1.71 8.81 2.94
N TYR A 213 0.69 8.42 2.19
CA TYR A 213 -0.67 8.90 2.40
C TYR A 213 -1.24 8.54 3.78
N VAL A 214 -1.02 7.31 4.27
CA VAL A 214 -1.47 6.89 5.60
C VAL A 214 -0.70 7.63 6.69
N ALA A 215 0.61 7.87 6.49
CA ALA A 215 1.40 8.72 7.38
C ALA A 215 0.89 10.17 7.44
N HIS A 216 0.43 10.70 6.31
CA HIS A 216 -0.26 11.99 6.26
C HIS A 216 -1.53 11.98 7.12
N LEU A 217 -2.37 10.94 7.01
CA LEU A 217 -3.56 10.81 7.86
C LEU A 217 -3.19 10.78 9.34
N TYR A 218 -2.13 10.06 9.75
CA TYR A 218 -1.66 10.07 11.14
C TYR A 218 -1.32 11.49 11.64
N GLN A 219 -0.66 12.31 10.80
CA GLN A 219 -0.36 13.70 11.17
C GLN A 219 -1.61 14.56 11.23
N GLN A 220 -2.57 14.37 10.32
CA GLN A 220 -3.85 15.07 10.37
C GLN A 220 -4.64 14.73 11.63
N ARG A 221 -4.72 13.44 12.02
CA ARG A 221 -5.37 12.99 13.25
C ARG A 221 -4.66 13.55 14.49
N ARG A 222 -3.32 13.57 14.51
CA ARG A 222 -2.53 14.19 15.57
C ARG A 222 -2.82 15.68 15.74
N ALA A 223 -2.91 16.43 14.63
CA ALA A 223 -3.20 17.87 14.67
C ALA A 223 -4.64 18.17 15.13
N THR A 224 -5.59 17.29 14.83
CA THR A 224 -7.01 17.43 15.17
C THR A 224 -7.39 16.75 16.49
N LEU A 225 -6.44 16.07 17.16
CA LEU A 225 -6.68 15.19 18.31
C LEU A 225 -7.76 14.12 18.04
N GLY A 226 -7.86 13.67 16.78
CA GLY A 226 -8.77 12.61 16.36
C GLY A 226 -8.25 11.20 16.69
N PRO A 227 -9.11 10.17 16.64
CA PRO A 227 -8.69 8.79 16.84
C PRO A 227 -7.78 8.32 15.71
N ASP A 228 -6.69 7.62 16.05
CA ASP A 228 -5.69 7.11 15.11
C ASP A 228 -5.38 5.61 15.28
N GLU A 229 -6.03 4.94 16.24
CA GLU A 229 -5.72 3.57 16.66
C GLU A 229 -5.73 2.58 15.49
N HIS A 230 -6.77 2.61 14.64
CA HIS A 230 -6.93 1.68 13.52
C HIS A 230 -6.60 2.29 12.15
N LEU A 231 -5.91 3.42 12.12
CA LEU A 231 -5.66 4.17 10.88
C LEU A 231 -4.79 3.41 9.85
N SER A 232 -3.98 2.45 10.29
CA SER A 232 -3.26 1.53 9.40
C SER A 232 -4.18 0.65 8.53
N VAL A 233 -5.46 0.50 8.89
CA VAL A 233 -6.47 -0.23 8.10
C VAL A 233 -7.57 0.71 7.61
N ASP A 234 -8.07 1.61 8.46
CA ASP A 234 -9.11 2.55 8.05
C ASP A 234 -8.59 3.60 7.06
N GLY A 235 -7.32 4.00 7.20
CA GLY A 235 -6.63 4.88 6.25
C GLY A 235 -6.52 4.28 4.84
N ILE A 236 -6.57 2.96 4.70
CA ILE A 236 -6.63 2.31 3.38
C ILE A 236 -7.98 2.57 2.70
N LYS A 237 -9.08 2.59 3.45
CA LYS A 237 -10.39 2.94 2.90
C LYS A 237 -10.42 4.40 2.48
N GLU A 238 -9.88 5.30 3.31
CA GLU A 238 -9.74 6.72 2.99
C GLU A 238 -8.88 6.90 1.73
N LEU A 239 -7.75 6.21 1.62
CA LEU A 239 -6.89 6.21 0.43
C LEU A 239 -7.64 5.79 -0.83
N LEU A 240 -8.38 4.68 -0.79
CA LEU A 240 -9.11 4.18 -1.95
C LEU A 240 -10.25 5.13 -2.37
N LEU A 241 -10.90 5.78 -1.40
CA LEU A 241 -11.93 6.78 -1.65
C LEU A 241 -11.33 8.08 -2.24
N GLU A 242 -10.21 8.56 -1.69
CA GLU A 242 -9.50 9.71 -2.23
C GLU A 242 -9.00 9.42 -3.66
N ALA A 243 -8.42 8.25 -3.90
CA ALA A 243 -8.01 7.82 -5.24
C ALA A 243 -9.19 7.77 -6.20
N ARG A 244 -10.37 7.33 -5.74
CA ARG A 244 -11.60 7.35 -6.52
C ARG A 244 -12.02 8.77 -6.86
N ASP A 245 -12.01 9.67 -5.89
CA ASP A 245 -12.48 11.04 -6.07
C ASP A 245 -11.55 11.79 -7.04
N ARG A 246 -10.22 11.63 -6.90
CA ARG A 246 -9.23 12.15 -7.86
C ARG A 246 -9.43 11.58 -9.26
N TRP A 247 -9.65 10.27 -9.36
CA TRP A 247 -9.89 9.60 -10.64
C TRP A 247 -11.19 10.12 -11.31
N VAL A 248 -12.27 10.26 -10.55
CA VAL A 248 -13.54 10.82 -11.02
C VAL A 248 -13.42 12.29 -11.42
N GLN A 249 -12.62 13.07 -10.70
CA GLN A 249 -12.34 14.47 -11.06
C GLN A 249 -11.55 14.57 -12.37
N SER A 250 -10.67 13.60 -12.66
CA SER A 250 -9.93 13.56 -13.92
C SER A 250 -10.82 13.29 -15.13
N ASP A 251 -11.84 12.43 -14.98
CA ASP A 251 -12.85 12.18 -16.02
C ASP A 251 -14.16 11.68 -15.38
N ARG A 252 -15.23 12.47 -15.57
CA ARG A 252 -16.56 12.16 -15.00
C ARG A 252 -17.15 10.84 -15.49
N ARG A 253 -16.72 10.33 -16.66
CA ARG A 253 -17.15 9.01 -17.17
C ARG A 253 -16.82 7.87 -16.20
N PHE A 254 -15.82 8.06 -15.36
CA PHE A 254 -15.39 7.07 -14.38
C PHE A 254 -16.31 6.96 -13.15
N GLN A 255 -17.23 7.91 -12.92
CA GLN A 255 -18.17 7.87 -11.78
C GLN A 255 -18.94 6.55 -11.69
N ARG A 256 -19.39 6.03 -12.83
CA ARG A 256 -20.16 4.77 -12.90
C ARG A 256 -19.29 3.52 -12.84
N ARG A 257 -17.98 3.64 -13.07
CA ARG A 257 -17.04 2.50 -13.12
C ARG A 257 -16.69 1.97 -11.73
N LEU A 258 -16.82 2.76 -10.67
CA LEU A 258 -16.48 2.34 -9.32
C LEU A 258 -17.67 2.50 -8.36
N SER A 259 -18.61 1.56 -8.46
CA SER A 259 -19.76 1.47 -7.56
C SER A 259 -19.36 0.97 -6.16
N PRO A 260 -20.20 1.20 -5.12
CA PRO A 260 -19.96 0.64 -3.79
C PRO A 260 -19.83 -0.90 -3.79
N GLN A 261 -20.53 -1.59 -4.69
CA GLN A 261 -20.41 -3.04 -4.86
C GLN A 261 -19.02 -3.43 -5.37
N ARG A 262 -18.47 -2.70 -6.35
CA ARG A 262 -17.10 -2.91 -6.85
C ARG A 262 -16.04 -2.58 -5.81
N LEU A 263 -16.22 -1.51 -5.04
CA LEU A 263 -15.34 -1.20 -3.90
C LEU A 263 -15.37 -2.31 -2.83
N SER A 264 -16.54 -2.85 -2.52
CA SER A 264 -16.68 -3.98 -1.59
C SER A 264 -15.97 -5.24 -2.11
N LEU A 265 -16.11 -5.54 -3.41
CA LEU A 265 -15.38 -6.63 -4.06
C LEU A 265 -13.86 -6.41 -4.00
N LEU A 266 -13.40 -5.19 -4.29
CA LEU A 266 -11.99 -4.81 -4.20
C LEU A 266 -11.46 -5.01 -2.77
N LEU A 267 -12.17 -4.52 -1.75
CA LEU A 267 -11.76 -4.69 -0.35
C LEU A 267 -11.73 -6.16 0.07
N LYS A 268 -12.71 -6.96 -0.38
CA LYS A 268 -12.71 -8.42 -0.16
C LYS A 268 -11.49 -9.06 -0.82
N TYR A 269 -11.13 -8.61 -2.02
CA TYR A 269 -9.98 -9.13 -2.75
C TYR A 269 -8.66 -8.73 -2.09
N VAL A 270 -8.49 -7.46 -1.72
CA VAL A 270 -7.35 -6.96 -0.91
C VAL A 270 -7.19 -7.81 0.33
N ARG A 271 -8.25 -7.98 1.14
CA ARG A 271 -8.22 -8.80 2.35
C ARG A 271 -7.73 -10.23 2.06
N ASN A 272 -8.25 -10.86 1.02
CA ASN A 272 -7.88 -12.23 0.67
C ASN A 272 -6.40 -12.31 0.24
N LEU A 273 -5.91 -11.35 -0.57
CA LEU A 273 -4.51 -11.27 -0.96
C LEU A 273 -3.59 -11.05 0.24
N THR A 274 -3.95 -10.14 1.15
CA THR A 274 -3.20 -9.88 2.38
C THR A 274 -3.07 -11.15 3.24
N LEU A 275 -4.14 -11.94 3.37
CA LEU A 275 -4.11 -13.21 4.08
C LEU A 275 -3.27 -14.27 3.39
N ILE A 276 -3.31 -14.35 2.05
CA ILE A 276 -2.42 -15.23 1.27
C ILE A 276 -0.95 -14.86 1.50
N GLY A 277 -0.66 -13.55 1.58
CA GLY A 277 0.65 -13.00 1.93
C GLY A 277 1.04 -13.16 3.41
N ARG A 278 0.22 -13.84 4.23
CA ARG A 278 0.42 -14.04 5.68
C ARG A 278 0.56 -12.73 6.47
N ARG A 279 -0.11 -11.68 6.02
CA ARG A 279 -0.18 -10.37 6.68
C ARG A 279 -1.59 -10.12 7.22
N LEU A 280 -1.72 -9.14 8.11
CA LEU A 280 -3.00 -8.66 8.62
C LEU A 280 -3.36 -7.29 8.03
N SER A 281 -2.35 -6.52 7.62
CA SER A 281 -2.46 -5.23 6.96
C SER A 281 -1.97 -5.33 5.50
N PRO A 282 -2.64 -4.67 4.54
CA PRO A 282 -2.23 -4.70 3.14
C PRO A 282 -1.00 -3.82 2.90
N ASP A 283 -0.11 -4.27 2.02
CA ASP A 283 0.97 -3.43 1.48
C ASP A 283 0.55 -2.72 0.19
N LEU A 284 1.36 -1.75 -0.25
CA LEU A 284 1.09 -0.97 -1.47
C LEU A 284 0.96 -1.84 -2.72
N TYR A 285 1.78 -2.88 -2.84
CA TYR A 285 1.73 -3.80 -3.98
C TYR A 285 0.39 -4.53 -4.05
N THR A 286 -0.08 -5.05 -2.91
CA THR A 286 -1.38 -5.72 -2.79
C THR A 286 -2.52 -4.79 -3.18
N LEU A 287 -2.48 -3.53 -2.74
CA LEU A 287 -3.49 -2.53 -3.10
C LEU A 287 -3.50 -2.23 -4.60
N ALA A 288 -2.33 -2.04 -5.20
CA ALA A 288 -2.21 -1.74 -6.61
C ALA A 288 -2.63 -2.93 -7.50
N VAL A 289 -2.25 -4.15 -7.15
CA VAL A 289 -2.68 -5.38 -7.84
C VAL A 289 -4.20 -5.55 -7.75
N ALA A 290 -4.78 -5.36 -6.56
CA ALA A 290 -6.21 -5.48 -6.37
C ALA A 290 -6.98 -4.41 -7.17
N ALA A 291 -6.50 -3.17 -7.17
CA ALA A 291 -7.07 -2.08 -7.97
C ALA A 291 -7.02 -2.39 -9.47
N LYS A 292 -5.87 -2.89 -9.95
CA LYS A 292 -5.68 -3.28 -11.35
C LYS A 292 -6.67 -4.36 -11.77
N GLN A 293 -6.80 -5.41 -10.96
CA GLN A 293 -7.62 -6.58 -11.34
C GLN A 293 -9.12 -6.35 -11.15
N CYS A 294 -9.52 -5.50 -10.20
CA CYS A 294 -10.94 -5.23 -9.94
C CYS A 294 -11.50 -4.10 -10.82
N VAL A 295 -10.66 -3.15 -11.24
CA VAL A 295 -11.11 -1.91 -11.90
C VAL A 295 -10.36 -1.65 -13.20
N GLY A 296 -9.03 -1.75 -13.20
CA GLY A 296 -8.19 -1.55 -14.37
C GLY A 296 -6.93 -0.73 -14.07
N ASP A 297 -6.07 -0.59 -15.07
CA ASP A 297 -4.77 0.10 -14.93
C ASP A 297 -4.93 1.57 -14.54
N ASP A 298 -5.90 2.31 -15.11
CA ASP A 298 -6.11 3.73 -14.81
C ASP A 298 -6.35 3.99 -13.32
N TYR A 299 -7.23 3.20 -12.70
CA TYR A 299 -7.52 3.34 -11.27
C TYR A 299 -6.36 2.84 -10.41
N ALA A 300 -5.66 1.77 -10.83
CA ALA A 300 -4.48 1.29 -10.12
C ALA A 300 -3.36 2.34 -10.09
N ILE A 301 -3.12 3.04 -11.20
CA ILE A 301 -2.19 4.17 -11.26
C ILE A 301 -2.61 5.24 -10.26
N GLN A 302 -3.89 5.62 -10.24
CA GLN A 302 -4.34 6.65 -9.32
C GLN A 302 -4.27 6.20 -7.83
N VAL A 303 -4.45 4.92 -7.54
CA VAL A 303 -4.19 4.38 -6.19
C VAL A 303 -2.71 4.51 -5.80
N VAL A 304 -1.78 4.22 -6.71
CA VAL A 304 -0.33 4.35 -6.46
C VAL A 304 0.08 5.83 -6.29
N GLU A 305 -0.42 6.71 -7.15
CA GLU A 305 -0.18 8.17 -7.06
C GLU A 305 -0.72 8.74 -5.76
N THR A 306 -1.94 8.36 -5.38
CA THR A 306 -2.55 8.79 -4.12
C THR A 306 -1.77 8.24 -2.92
N ALA A 307 -1.33 6.97 -2.97
CA ALA A 307 -0.54 6.37 -1.90
C ALA A 307 0.81 7.07 -1.66
N ALA A 308 1.45 7.54 -2.73
CA ALA A 308 2.71 8.28 -2.67
C ALA A 308 2.56 9.74 -2.20
N HIS A 309 1.33 10.25 -2.10
CA HIS A 309 1.07 11.64 -1.75
C HIS A 309 1.37 11.92 -0.26
N TYR A 310 2.22 12.92 0.00
CA TYR A 310 2.52 13.39 1.35
C TYR A 310 2.74 14.92 1.34
N PRO A 311 1.74 15.73 1.73
CA PRO A 311 1.73 17.16 1.45
C PRO A 311 2.82 17.95 2.20
N TYR A 312 3.29 17.45 3.34
CA TYR A 312 4.27 18.14 4.18
C TYR A 312 5.70 18.18 3.61
N GLN A 313 5.96 17.46 2.50
CA GLN A 313 7.27 17.50 1.87
C GLN A 313 7.45 18.71 0.96
N GLY A 314 6.38 19.36 0.49
CA GLY A 314 6.47 20.56 -0.33
C GLY A 314 6.68 21.85 0.45
N GLU A 315 6.48 21.83 1.77
CA GLU A 315 6.49 23.02 2.62
C GLU A 315 7.92 23.33 3.14
N GLY A 316 8.32 24.61 3.15
CA GLY A 316 9.51 25.08 3.86
C GLY A 316 10.63 25.69 3.01
N ARG A 317 11.78 25.94 3.66
CA ARG A 317 13.01 26.50 3.06
C ARG A 317 13.58 25.55 1.99
N PRO A 318 14.39 26.03 1.03
CA PRO A 318 15.17 25.16 0.17
C PRO A 318 16.17 24.39 1.04
N TRP A 319 15.91 23.11 1.25
CA TRP A 319 16.83 22.18 1.87
C TRP A 319 17.57 21.42 0.78
N GLU A 320 18.81 21.05 1.04
CA GLU A 320 19.46 20.01 0.25
C GLU A 320 18.69 18.70 0.41
N GLU A 321 18.58 17.96 -0.69
CA GLU A 321 17.77 16.74 -0.77
C GLU A 321 18.63 15.51 -0.98
N ILE A 322 18.21 14.41 -0.34
CA ILE A 322 18.69 13.06 -0.61
C ILE A 322 17.56 12.27 -1.27
N GLY A 323 17.87 11.64 -2.39
CA GLY A 323 16.95 10.71 -3.06
C GLY A 323 17.24 9.28 -2.66
N PHE A 324 16.20 8.46 -2.51
CA PHE A 324 16.35 7.02 -2.31
C PHE A 324 15.77 6.25 -3.50
N GLY A 325 16.38 5.12 -3.83
CA GLY A 325 15.96 4.24 -4.91
C GLY A 325 15.65 2.83 -4.43
N VAL A 326 15.38 1.96 -5.40
CA VAL A 326 15.31 0.52 -5.19
C VAL A 326 16.66 -0.02 -4.69
N ASP A 327 16.63 -1.22 -4.10
CA ASP A 327 17.82 -1.98 -3.68
C ASP A 327 18.72 -1.28 -2.65
N GLY A 328 18.14 -0.36 -1.87
CA GLY A 328 18.87 0.32 -0.80
C GLY A 328 19.94 1.28 -1.35
N ARG A 329 19.67 1.99 -2.44
CA ARG A 329 20.55 3.03 -2.97
C ARG A 329 20.08 4.43 -2.56
N ALA A 330 21.01 5.32 -2.30
CA ALA A 330 20.76 6.74 -2.10
C ALA A 330 21.53 7.59 -3.11
N THR A 331 20.96 8.73 -3.49
CA THR A 331 21.60 9.72 -4.35
C THR A 331 21.83 10.99 -3.56
N LEU A 332 23.09 11.30 -3.31
CA LEU A 332 23.54 12.56 -2.73
C LEU A 332 23.87 13.57 -3.84
N PRO A 333 23.61 14.88 -3.64
CA PRO A 333 23.96 15.90 -4.63
C PRO A 333 25.45 15.97 -4.97
N GLU A 334 26.32 15.72 -4.00
CA GLU A 334 27.79 15.89 -4.14
C GLU A 334 28.51 14.57 -4.43
N ALA A 335 28.10 13.49 -3.75
CA ALA A 335 28.80 12.19 -3.79
C ALA A 335 28.24 11.21 -4.83
N GLY A 336 27.13 11.54 -5.50
CA GLY A 336 26.49 10.64 -6.46
C GLY A 336 25.70 9.51 -5.79
N VAL A 337 25.78 8.29 -6.34
CA VAL A 337 25.00 7.14 -5.89
C VAL A 337 25.79 6.30 -4.90
N LEU A 338 25.20 6.05 -3.73
CA LEU A 338 25.80 5.32 -2.62
C LEU A 338 24.88 4.17 -2.16
N VAL A 339 25.44 3.13 -1.57
CA VAL A 339 24.69 2.09 -0.85
C VAL A 339 24.19 2.67 0.47
N ALA A 340 22.89 2.65 0.70
CA ALA A 340 22.23 3.21 1.86
C ALA A 340 21.80 2.14 2.87
N LYS A 341 22.41 2.16 4.05
CA LYS A 341 22.16 1.20 5.13
C LYS A 341 21.29 1.83 6.22
N ASN A 342 20.06 1.35 6.36
CA ASN A 342 19.12 1.86 7.36
C ASN A 342 19.49 1.33 8.76
N ARG A 343 19.73 2.24 9.71
CA ARG A 343 20.02 1.96 11.13
C ARG A 343 18.79 1.62 11.97
N LEU A 344 17.60 1.94 11.46
CA LEU A 344 16.32 1.57 12.06
C LEU A 344 15.50 0.71 11.08
N PRO A 345 16.01 -0.47 10.67
CA PRO A 345 15.33 -1.29 9.68
C PRO A 345 14.00 -1.81 10.26
N GLY A 346 12.94 -1.68 9.47
CA GLY A 346 11.64 -2.27 9.77
C GLY A 346 11.58 -3.75 9.37
N SER A 347 10.37 -4.21 9.07
CA SER A 347 10.17 -5.52 8.43
C SER A 347 10.85 -5.54 7.07
N ALA A 348 11.43 -6.68 6.70
CA ALA A 348 12.00 -6.87 5.37
C ALA A 348 10.97 -6.52 4.28
N VAL A 349 11.35 -5.58 3.41
CA VAL A 349 10.55 -5.15 2.26
C VAL A 349 11.04 -5.91 1.03
N ARG A 350 10.09 -6.36 0.21
CA ARG A 350 10.39 -6.97 -1.10
C ARG A 350 9.86 -6.06 -2.19
N TRP A 351 10.72 -5.75 -3.17
CA TRP A 351 10.31 -5.06 -4.37
C TRP A 351 9.64 -6.04 -5.33
N GLU A 352 8.46 -5.67 -5.80
CA GLU A 352 7.66 -6.47 -6.73
C GLU A 352 7.42 -5.65 -8.00
N ARG A 353 7.48 -6.31 -9.15
CA ARG A 353 7.17 -5.66 -10.42
C ARG A 353 5.66 -5.69 -10.65
N LEU A 354 5.09 -4.51 -10.91
CA LEU A 354 3.72 -4.35 -11.38
C LEU A 354 3.73 -3.59 -12.70
N GLU A 355 3.26 -4.25 -13.76
CA GLU A 355 3.11 -3.60 -15.05
C GLU A 355 1.77 -2.86 -15.07
N LEU A 356 1.81 -1.54 -15.28
CA LEU A 356 0.63 -0.69 -15.41
C LEU A 356 0.71 -0.01 -16.78
N THR A 357 -0.41 -0.03 -17.51
CA THR A 357 -0.52 0.66 -18.79
C THR A 357 -1.10 2.05 -18.54
N PRO A 358 -0.30 3.13 -18.61
CA PRO A 358 -0.84 4.47 -18.46
C PRO A 358 -1.69 4.86 -19.68
N PRO A 359 -2.61 5.82 -19.52
CA PRO A 359 -3.32 6.39 -20.65
C PRO A 359 -2.32 7.01 -21.65
N PRO A 360 -2.65 6.98 -22.96
CA PRO A 360 -1.76 7.51 -23.98
C PRO A 360 -1.49 9.01 -23.76
N PRO A 361 -0.24 9.48 -23.94
CA PRO A 361 0.09 10.88 -23.78
C PRO A 361 -0.57 11.70 -24.90
N LYS A 362 -0.99 12.94 -24.57
CA LYS A 362 -1.72 13.84 -25.48
C LYS A 362 -1.14 13.95 -26.91
N PRO A 363 0.20 14.04 -27.12
CA PRO A 363 0.76 14.11 -28.47
C PRO A 363 0.43 12.90 -29.34
N LYS A 364 0.39 11.69 -28.75
CA LYS A 364 0.01 10.47 -29.49
C LYS A 364 -1.47 10.47 -29.86
N THR A 365 -2.33 10.89 -28.93
CA THR A 365 -3.77 11.01 -29.17
C THR A 365 -4.05 11.98 -30.34
N GLN A 366 -3.34 13.11 -30.40
CA GLN A 366 -3.45 14.07 -31.51
C GLN A 366 -2.99 13.49 -32.86
N GLU A 367 -1.90 12.72 -32.86
CA GLU A 367 -1.44 12.03 -34.07
C GLU A 367 -2.48 11.03 -34.59
N TRP A 368 -3.13 10.29 -33.69
CA TRP A 368 -4.18 9.35 -34.07
C TRP A 368 -5.43 10.05 -34.59
N GLU A 369 -5.78 11.19 -34.01
CA GLU A 369 -6.91 12.01 -34.46
C GLU A 369 -6.70 12.50 -35.90
N GLN A 370 -5.49 12.97 -36.21
CA GLN A 370 -5.13 13.41 -37.57
C GLN A 370 -5.17 12.28 -38.60
N ARG A 371 -4.89 11.04 -38.18
CA ARG A 371 -4.91 9.84 -39.05
C ARG A 371 -6.26 9.16 -39.10
N TRP A 372 -7.26 9.64 -38.36
CA TRP A 372 -8.56 8.99 -38.26
C TRP A 372 -9.32 9.07 -39.59
N ASN A 373 -9.77 7.92 -40.11
CA ASN A 373 -10.66 7.86 -41.26
C ASN A 373 -12.13 7.72 -40.80
N PRO A 374 -12.98 8.74 -40.93
CA PRO A 374 -14.37 8.68 -40.51
C PRO A 374 -15.25 7.74 -41.35
N TYR A 375 -14.79 7.33 -42.54
CA TYR A 375 -15.58 6.51 -43.48
C TYR A 375 -15.36 5.00 -43.31
N SER A 376 -14.46 4.58 -42.42
CA SER A 376 -14.14 3.17 -42.17
C SER A 376 -14.34 2.79 -40.70
N ALA A 377 -15.29 3.44 -40.03
CA ALA A 377 -15.61 3.12 -38.64
C ALA A 377 -16.35 1.78 -38.57
N CYS A 378 -15.75 0.83 -37.88
CA CYS A 378 -16.38 -0.44 -37.51
C CYS A 378 -16.30 -0.63 -36.00
N SER A 379 -17.06 -1.59 -35.51
CA SER A 379 -16.96 -2.04 -34.14
C SER A 379 -15.65 -2.77 -33.88
N HIS A 380 -15.22 -2.80 -32.61
CA HIS A 380 -14.00 -3.50 -32.21
C HIS A 380 -14.34 -4.97 -31.92
N PRO A 381 -13.82 -5.97 -32.67
CA PRO A 381 -14.34 -7.35 -32.60
C PRO A 381 -14.35 -8.00 -31.20
N PRO A 382 -13.34 -7.78 -30.34
CA PRO A 382 -13.39 -8.27 -28.95
C PRO A 382 -14.52 -7.66 -28.11
N GLU A 383 -14.96 -6.43 -28.42
CA GLU A 383 -16.09 -5.77 -27.77
C GLU A 383 -17.42 -6.34 -28.26
N ASP A 384 -17.55 -6.60 -29.57
CA ASP A 384 -18.77 -7.19 -30.15
C ASP A 384 -19.10 -8.53 -29.53
N SER A 385 -18.09 -9.39 -29.36
CA SER A 385 -18.25 -10.68 -28.68
C SER A 385 -18.83 -10.53 -27.26
N ARG A 386 -18.48 -9.45 -26.55
CA ARG A 386 -19.00 -9.17 -25.20
C ARG A 386 -20.40 -8.59 -25.23
N ILE A 387 -20.69 -7.70 -26.17
CA ILE A 387 -22.03 -7.12 -26.35
C ILE A 387 -23.02 -8.23 -26.70
N GLU A 388 -22.68 -9.12 -27.63
CA GLU A 388 -23.53 -10.25 -28.01
C GLU A 388 -23.71 -11.25 -26.87
N SER A 389 -22.63 -11.58 -26.14
CA SER A 389 -22.73 -12.45 -24.96
C SER A 389 -23.66 -11.88 -23.88
N PHE A 390 -23.56 -10.56 -23.64
CA PHE A 390 -24.43 -9.86 -22.70
C PHE A 390 -25.89 -9.84 -23.17
N ARG A 391 -26.12 -9.54 -24.45
CA ARG A 391 -27.46 -9.59 -25.07
C ARG A 391 -28.07 -10.98 -24.95
N ALA A 392 -27.32 -12.02 -25.30
CA ALA A 392 -27.79 -13.40 -25.22
C ALA A 392 -28.20 -13.78 -23.79
N HIS A 393 -27.38 -13.41 -22.80
CA HIS A 393 -27.69 -13.63 -21.39
C HIS A 393 -28.98 -12.92 -20.96
N VAL A 394 -29.15 -11.65 -21.34
CA VAL A 394 -30.35 -10.87 -20.99
C VAL A 394 -31.59 -11.42 -21.67
N MET A 395 -31.51 -11.83 -22.93
CA MET A 395 -32.60 -12.51 -23.63
C MET A 395 -32.99 -13.82 -22.95
N GLU A 396 -32.02 -14.61 -22.50
CA GLU A 396 -32.27 -15.85 -21.77
C GLU A 396 -33.00 -15.59 -20.44
N GLN A 397 -32.53 -14.61 -19.66
CA GLN A 397 -33.19 -14.20 -18.42
C GLN A 397 -34.60 -13.63 -18.68
N GLY A 398 -34.77 -12.84 -19.74
CA GLY A 398 -36.09 -12.33 -20.14
C GLY A 398 -37.07 -13.44 -20.51
N LYS A 399 -36.62 -14.45 -21.26
CA LYS A 399 -37.44 -15.65 -21.56
C LYS A 399 -37.80 -16.42 -20.30
N ALA A 400 -36.86 -16.56 -19.36
CA ALA A 400 -37.12 -17.22 -18.08
C ALA A 400 -38.17 -16.47 -17.25
N LEU A 401 -38.12 -15.13 -17.22
CA LEU A 401 -39.11 -14.28 -16.54
C LEU A 401 -40.51 -14.42 -17.15
N ILE A 402 -40.63 -14.38 -18.49
CA ILE A 402 -41.91 -14.58 -19.19
C ILE A 402 -42.51 -15.96 -18.84
N GLY A 403 -41.65 -16.98 -18.73
CA GLY A 403 -42.07 -18.32 -18.30
C GLY A 403 -42.54 -18.35 -16.83
N ALA A 404 -41.86 -17.61 -15.94
CA ALA A 404 -42.18 -17.56 -14.52
C ALA A 404 -43.55 -16.93 -14.22
N ASP A 405 -43.98 -15.92 -14.99
CA ASP A 405 -45.32 -15.32 -14.85
C ASP A 405 -46.46 -16.28 -15.24
N LEU A 406 -46.16 -17.30 -16.03
CA LEU A 406 -47.12 -18.35 -16.41
C LEU A 406 -47.14 -19.51 -15.40
N ALA A 407 -46.34 -19.44 -14.34
CA ALA A 407 -46.26 -20.50 -13.34
C ALA A 407 -47.62 -20.73 -12.69
N ARG A 408 -48.06 -21.99 -12.69
CA ARG A 408 -49.29 -22.44 -12.05
C ARG A 408 -48.96 -23.26 -10.83
N THR A 409 -49.74 -23.08 -9.77
CA THR A 409 -49.61 -23.85 -8.54
C THR A 409 -50.68 -24.93 -8.52
N GLU A 410 -50.26 -26.18 -8.32
CA GLU A 410 -51.14 -27.35 -8.27
C GLU A 410 -50.89 -28.13 -6.97
N LYS A 411 -51.92 -28.84 -6.47
CA LYS A 411 -51.78 -29.70 -5.30
C LYS A 411 -50.91 -30.91 -5.64
N PHE A 412 -49.92 -31.18 -4.80
CA PHE A 412 -49.02 -32.32 -4.95
C PHE A 412 -49.81 -33.62 -4.93
N THR A 413 -49.63 -34.43 -5.96
CA THR A 413 -50.24 -35.76 -6.08
C THR A 413 -49.17 -36.81 -6.19
N THR A 414 -48.37 -36.77 -7.28
CA THR A 414 -47.38 -37.81 -7.58
C THR A 414 -46.01 -37.28 -8.03
N SER A 415 -45.91 -36.01 -8.44
CA SER A 415 -44.68 -35.41 -8.97
C SER A 415 -44.38 -34.04 -8.35
N ILE A 416 -43.09 -33.76 -8.13
CA ILE A 416 -42.59 -32.47 -7.64
C ILE A 416 -42.64 -31.38 -8.74
N MET A 417 -42.95 -31.76 -9.99
CA MET A 417 -43.04 -30.85 -11.15
C MET A 417 -41.77 -29.99 -11.25
N ASP A 418 -41.89 -28.67 -11.33
CA ASP A 418 -40.76 -27.74 -11.43
C ASP A 418 -40.29 -27.22 -10.06
N GLY A 419 -40.84 -27.76 -8.97
CA GLY A 419 -40.44 -27.49 -7.59
C GLY A 419 -41.62 -27.25 -6.63
N ILE A 420 -41.33 -27.12 -5.34
CA ILE A 420 -42.35 -26.86 -4.31
C ILE A 420 -42.68 -25.37 -4.27
N ASP A 421 -43.98 -25.04 -4.27
CA ASP A 421 -44.44 -23.69 -3.98
C ASP A 421 -44.56 -23.51 -2.47
N ILE A 422 -43.47 -23.03 -1.86
CA ILE A 422 -43.35 -22.87 -0.42
C ILE A 422 -44.42 -21.90 0.11
N ARG A 423 -44.75 -20.85 -0.63
CA ARG A 423 -45.68 -19.82 -0.16
C ARG A 423 -47.10 -20.38 -0.09
N GLU A 424 -47.54 -21.06 -1.14
CA GLU A 424 -48.90 -21.64 -1.17
C GLU A 424 -49.03 -22.87 -0.26
N THR A 425 -47.96 -23.64 -0.13
CA THR A 425 -47.86 -24.74 0.85
C THR A 425 -47.99 -24.21 2.29
N ILE A 426 -47.31 -23.12 2.64
CA ILE A 426 -47.45 -22.50 3.98
C ILE A 426 -48.86 -21.93 4.17
N ARG A 427 -49.46 -21.34 3.13
CA ARG A 427 -50.82 -20.79 3.22
C ARG A 427 -51.85 -21.89 3.50
N HIS A 428 -51.64 -23.10 2.99
CA HIS A 428 -52.49 -24.28 3.21
C HIS A 428 -51.91 -25.26 4.23
N TRP A 429 -50.99 -24.81 5.09
CA TRP A 429 -50.32 -25.69 6.06
C TRP A 429 -51.30 -26.44 6.97
N TYR A 430 -52.45 -25.84 7.25
CA TYR A 430 -53.51 -26.42 8.08
C TYR A 430 -54.22 -27.63 7.45
N THR A 431 -54.18 -27.80 6.12
CA THR A 431 -54.74 -29.00 5.46
C THR A 431 -53.75 -30.14 5.34
N GLY A 432 -52.45 -29.90 5.62
CA GLY A 432 -51.39 -30.89 5.46
C GLY A 432 -51.02 -31.18 3.99
N ASP A 433 -51.54 -30.39 3.05
CA ASP A 433 -51.32 -30.58 1.62
C ASP A 433 -50.07 -29.82 1.15
N LEU A 434 -49.25 -30.48 0.33
CA LEU A 434 -48.12 -29.87 -0.36
C LEU A 434 -48.58 -29.30 -1.69
N TYR A 435 -48.03 -28.14 -2.08
CA TYR A 435 -48.31 -27.52 -3.37
C TYR A 435 -47.02 -27.41 -4.18
N VAL A 436 -47.12 -27.72 -5.48
CA VAL A 436 -46.01 -27.71 -6.43
C VAL A 436 -46.26 -26.72 -7.55
N LYS A 437 -45.18 -26.12 -8.05
CA LYS A 437 -45.22 -25.19 -9.17
C LYS A 437 -45.00 -25.95 -10.48
N ARG A 438 -45.78 -25.59 -11.48
CA ARG A 438 -45.61 -26.01 -12.86
C ARG A 438 -45.35 -24.76 -13.70
N ILE A 439 -44.17 -24.67 -14.29
CA ILE A 439 -43.77 -23.61 -15.19
C ILE A 439 -43.97 -24.15 -16.61
N PRO A 440 -45.05 -23.77 -17.31
CA PRO A 440 -45.24 -24.21 -18.68
C PRO A 440 -44.10 -23.66 -19.56
N PRO A 441 -43.71 -24.36 -20.64
CA PRO A 441 -42.70 -23.87 -21.55
C PRO A 441 -43.13 -22.50 -22.09
N ALA A 442 -42.25 -21.51 -21.94
CA ALA A 442 -42.52 -20.15 -22.37
C ALA A 442 -42.88 -20.12 -23.86
N ARG A 443 -44.10 -19.67 -24.17
CA ARG A 443 -44.56 -19.47 -25.55
C ARG A 443 -44.32 -18.00 -25.92
N GLY A 444 -43.22 -17.73 -26.61
CA GLY A 444 -42.88 -16.40 -27.11
C GLY A 444 -41.41 -16.30 -27.51
N THR A 445 -41.14 -15.60 -28.62
CA THR A 445 -39.78 -15.23 -29.04
C THR A 445 -39.48 -13.82 -28.53
N VAL A 446 -38.33 -13.64 -27.89
CA VAL A 446 -37.79 -12.31 -27.60
C VAL A 446 -36.97 -11.90 -28.81
N GLU A 447 -37.47 -10.96 -29.59
CA GLU A 447 -36.87 -10.53 -30.87
C GLU A 447 -35.97 -9.29 -30.69
N CYS A 448 -36.39 -8.36 -29.83
CA CYS A 448 -35.68 -7.12 -29.54
C CYS A 448 -35.45 -6.98 -28.03
N VAL A 449 -34.29 -6.44 -27.65
CA VAL A 449 -33.97 -6.03 -26.29
C VAL A 449 -33.47 -4.60 -26.36
N VAL A 450 -33.99 -3.75 -25.48
CA VAL A 450 -33.57 -2.35 -25.37
C VAL A 450 -32.80 -2.18 -24.08
N PHE A 451 -31.59 -1.64 -24.19
CA PHE A 451 -30.73 -1.33 -23.07
C PHE A 451 -30.73 0.17 -22.81
N LEU A 452 -31.15 0.58 -21.62
CA LEU A 452 -31.10 1.97 -21.17
C LEU A 452 -30.13 2.06 -19.99
N PHE A 453 -28.93 2.56 -20.25
CA PHE A 453 -27.89 2.72 -19.22
C PHE A 453 -27.94 4.09 -18.55
N ASP A 454 -28.42 5.12 -19.26
CA ASP A 454 -28.59 6.47 -18.73
C ASP A 454 -30.01 6.98 -18.95
N VAL A 455 -30.71 7.29 -17.86
CA VAL A 455 -32.10 7.78 -17.89
C VAL A 455 -32.26 8.87 -16.82
N PRO A 456 -32.59 10.12 -17.21
CA PRO A 456 -32.77 10.60 -18.58
C PRO A 456 -31.42 10.75 -19.32
N ALA A 457 -31.40 10.41 -20.60
CA ALA A 457 -30.22 10.60 -21.44
C ALA A 457 -30.07 12.08 -21.84
N ASP A 458 -28.88 12.65 -21.63
CA ASP A 458 -28.55 14.01 -22.04
C ASP A 458 -28.18 14.07 -23.53
N PRO A 459 -28.94 14.76 -24.39
CA PRO A 459 -28.66 14.87 -25.81
C PRO A 459 -27.32 15.54 -26.14
N GLU A 460 -26.78 16.39 -25.26
CA GLU A 460 -25.51 17.09 -25.44
C GLU A 460 -24.31 16.18 -25.13
N VAL A 461 -24.50 15.19 -24.26
CA VAL A 461 -23.46 14.20 -23.91
C VAL A 461 -23.43 13.07 -24.95
N TYR A 462 -24.60 12.56 -25.35
CA TYR A 462 -24.74 11.46 -26.29
C TYR A 462 -25.02 11.95 -27.71
N THR A 463 -24.00 12.57 -28.30
CA THR A 463 -24.05 13.18 -29.62
C THR A 463 -23.95 12.19 -30.77
N TRP A 464 -23.32 11.03 -30.55
CA TRP A 464 -23.14 10.01 -31.57
C TRP A 464 -24.31 9.04 -31.56
N ARG A 465 -25.02 8.95 -32.69
CA ARG A 465 -26.22 8.12 -32.87
C ARG A 465 -26.12 7.40 -34.20
N THR A 466 -26.16 6.08 -34.17
CA THR A 466 -25.98 5.28 -35.39
C THR A 466 -26.67 3.93 -35.27
N THR A 467 -26.86 3.29 -36.42
CA THR A 467 -27.23 1.88 -36.51
C THR A 467 -26.09 1.13 -37.15
N TRP A 468 -25.63 0.08 -36.47
CA TRP A 468 -24.70 -0.90 -37.02
C TRP A 468 -25.50 -2.12 -37.47
N TYR A 469 -25.35 -2.46 -38.74
CA TYR A 469 -25.97 -3.64 -39.32
C TYR A 469 -25.06 -4.84 -39.11
N ALA A 470 -25.66 -6.00 -38.81
CA ALA A 470 -24.92 -7.24 -38.64
C ALA A 470 -24.21 -7.61 -39.96
N GLU A 471 -22.89 -7.81 -39.90
CA GLU A 471 -22.09 -8.25 -41.05
C GLU A 471 -21.83 -9.76 -40.99
N HIS A 472 -21.90 -10.35 -39.78
CA HIS A 472 -21.72 -11.77 -39.54
C HIS A 472 -23.00 -12.46 -39.03
N GLN A 473 -23.11 -13.78 -39.21
CA GLN A 473 -24.31 -14.55 -38.83
C GLN A 473 -24.60 -14.53 -37.32
N ASP A 474 -23.56 -14.35 -36.51
CA ASP A 474 -23.64 -14.35 -35.05
C ASP A 474 -23.76 -12.93 -34.46
N GLU A 475 -23.91 -11.91 -35.32
CA GLU A 475 -24.07 -10.51 -34.92
C GLU A 475 -25.52 -10.04 -35.02
N SER A 476 -25.88 -9.10 -34.14
CA SER A 476 -27.17 -8.43 -34.19
C SER A 476 -27.07 -7.02 -34.75
N THR A 477 -28.18 -6.55 -35.33
CA THR A 477 -28.30 -5.14 -35.70
C THR A 477 -28.48 -4.32 -34.42
N LEU A 478 -27.59 -3.35 -34.21
CA LEU A 478 -27.53 -2.52 -33.01
C LEU A 478 -27.86 -1.07 -33.38
N SER A 479 -28.84 -0.47 -32.69
CA SER A 479 -29.16 0.95 -32.84
C SER A 479 -28.80 1.68 -31.56
N LEU A 480 -27.70 2.43 -31.56
CA LEU A 480 -27.09 2.97 -30.34
C LEU A 480 -27.08 4.50 -30.29
N PHE A 481 -27.06 5.03 -29.07
CA PHE A 481 -26.62 6.38 -28.80
C PHE A 481 -25.49 6.38 -27.76
N ALA A 482 -24.44 7.14 -28.04
CA ALA A 482 -23.20 7.13 -27.28
C ALA A 482 -22.47 8.48 -27.34
N THR A 483 -21.45 8.64 -26.50
CA THR A 483 -20.55 9.81 -26.55
C THR A 483 -19.72 9.77 -27.84
N ASP A 484 -19.23 10.93 -28.30
CA ASP A 484 -18.35 11.00 -29.47
C ASP A 484 -17.03 10.23 -29.24
N TYR A 485 -16.81 9.16 -30.02
CA TYR A 485 -15.64 8.27 -29.93
C TYR A 485 -14.32 8.98 -30.27
N ARG A 486 -14.35 10.11 -30.97
CA ARG A 486 -13.15 10.89 -31.33
C ARG A 486 -12.57 11.64 -30.16
N THR A 487 -13.38 11.90 -29.13
CA THR A 487 -12.93 12.60 -27.92
C THR A 487 -11.96 11.77 -27.09
N ASN A 488 -11.91 10.45 -27.30
CA ASN A 488 -11.09 9.55 -26.51
C ASN A 488 -10.48 8.43 -27.36
N LEU A 489 -9.37 8.74 -28.01
CA LEU A 489 -8.61 7.77 -28.79
C LEU A 489 -7.65 7.00 -27.87
N VAL A 490 -7.87 5.69 -27.79
CA VAL A 490 -7.14 4.78 -26.89
C VAL A 490 -6.03 4.01 -27.63
N GLY A 491 -6.02 4.07 -28.95
CA GLY A 491 -4.99 3.48 -29.80
C GLY A 491 -5.07 3.98 -31.25
N PRO A 492 -4.10 3.60 -32.09
CA PRO A 492 -4.13 3.93 -33.52
C PRO A 492 -5.40 3.37 -34.17
N GLY A 493 -6.28 4.25 -34.65
CA GLY A 493 -7.56 3.84 -35.26
C GLY A 493 -8.59 3.25 -34.30
N ILE A 494 -8.40 3.38 -32.97
CA ILE A 494 -9.36 2.91 -31.96
C ILE A 494 -9.86 4.09 -31.11
N GLY A 495 -11.13 4.42 -31.26
CA GLY A 495 -11.84 5.41 -30.46
C GLY A 495 -12.77 4.75 -29.45
N GLN A 496 -12.76 5.22 -28.21
CA GLN A 496 -13.63 4.70 -27.15
C GLN A 496 -14.83 5.61 -26.95
N ALA A 497 -16.03 5.05 -27.05
CA ALA A 497 -17.29 5.70 -26.70
C ALA A 497 -17.91 5.08 -25.45
N THR A 498 -18.81 5.82 -24.79
CA THR A 498 -19.66 5.33 -23.71
C THR A 498 -21.11 5.31 -24.18
N TYR A 499 -21.73 4.13 -24.15
CA TYR A 499 -23.14 3.94 -24.49
C TYR A 499 -24.06 4.58 -23.45
N GLY A 500 -25.01 5.39 -23.91
CA GLY A 500 -26.16 5.82 -23.10
C GLY A 500 -27.32 4.81 -23.18
N GLY A 501 -27.41 4.11 -24.30
CA GLY A 501 -28.36 3.02 -24.55
C GLY A 501 -28.34 2.55 -26.00
N GLY A 502 -29.12 1.51 -26.29
CA GLY A 502 -29.30 0.98 -27.64
C GLY A 502 -30.15 -0.28 -27.71
#